data_AF-A0A348XJ14-F1
#
_entry.id   AF-A0A348XJ14-F1
#
_cell.length_a   1.000
_cell.length_b   1.000
_cell.length_c   1.000
_cell.angle_alpha   90.00
_cell.angle_beta   90.00
_cell.angle_gamma   90.00
#
_symmetry.space_group_name_H-M   'P 1'
#
loop_
_entity.id
_entity.type
_entity.pdbx_description
1 polymer ?
#
loop_
_entity_poly.entity_id
_entity_poly.type
_entity_poly.pdbx_seq_one_letter_code
_entity_poly.pdbx_strand_id
1 'polypeptide(L)'
;MWTGKLEDFSNSVPVFPSQALMAASNLVLFGILLALFIRRVRPGLVFASYLVLYSVMRFLNEMTRGDYVTPGTGEPDLFAGFTIAQLVCFVLLPTGIFLWRYAYKHNSPVASGKK
;
A
#
# COMPACT_ATOMS: atom_id res chain seq x y z
N MET A 1 -43.38 11.48 -2.30
CA MET A 1 -43.14 12.15 -3.60
C MET A 1 -41.70 12.66 -3.56
N TRP A 2 -40.78 11.89 -4.13
CA TRP A 2 -39.32 12.14 -4.12
C TRP A 2 -38.98 12.86 -5.43
N THR A 3 -38.98 14.19 -5.45
CA THR A 3 -38.74 15.02 -6.65
C THR A 3 -37.83 16.20 -6.31
N GLY A 4 -36.67 15.95 -5.70
CA GLY A 4 -35.82 17.01 -5.15
C GLY A 4 -34.33 16.96 -5.48
N LYS A 5 -33.84 16.05 -6.34
CA LYS A 5 -32.42 16.02 -6.69
C LYS A 5 -32.12 15.23 -7.97
N LEU A 6 -32.66 15.68 -9.10
CA LEU A 6 -32.27 15.18 -10.43
C LEU A 6 -31.34 16.15 -11.17
N GLU A 7 -31.14 17.34 -10.62
CA GLU A 7 -30.20 18.34 -11.10
C GLU A 7 -28.99 18.26 -10.17
N ASP A 8 -27.88 17.68 -10.66
CA ASP A 8 -26.49 17.87 -10.14
C ASP A 8 -25.48 16.87 -10.75
N PHE A 9 -25.88 15.95 -11.65
CA PHE A 9 -24.92 15.08 -12.34
C PHE A 9 -24.05 15.80 -13.39
N SER A 10 -24.37 17.05 -13.72
CA SER A 10 -23.69 17.83 -14.76
C SER A 10 -22.37 18.48 -14.28
N ASN A 11 -22.11 18.49 -12.96
CA ASN A 11 -20.88 19.02 -12.36
C ASN A 11 -20.02 17.92 -11.71
N SER A 12 -19.83 16.81 -12.42
CA SER A 12 -18.79 15.84 -12.05
C SER A 12 -17.42 16.45 -12.32
N VAL A 13 -16.83 17.06 -11.29
CA VAL A 13 -15.43 17.47 -11.31
C VAL A 13 -14.57 16.24 -11.67
N PRO A 14 -13.62 16.33 -12.61
CA PRO A 14 -12.74 15.23 -12.93
C PRO A 14 -12.01 14.75 -11.67
N VAL A 15 -12.35 13.55 -11.20
CA VAL A 15 -11.67 12.93 -10.05
C VAL A 15 -10.59 12.01 -10.60
N PHE A 16 -9.38 12.13 -10.08
CA PHE A 16 -8.30 11.21 -10.42
C PHE A 16 -8.72 9.78 -10.05
N PRO A 17 -8.58 8.77 -10.94
CA PRO A 17 -9.04 7.40 -10.69
C PRO A 17 -8.08 6.67 -9.72
N SER A 18 -8.00 7.15 -8.49
CA SER A 18 -7.15 6.60 -7.41
C SER A 18 -7.44 5.12 -7.18
N GLN A 19 -8.68 4.68 -7.35
CA GLN A 19 -9.09 3.27 -7.21
C GLN A 19 -8.39 2.34 -8.20
N ALA A 20 -8.30 2.74 -9.48
CA ALA A 20 -7.60 1.95 -10.49
C ALA A 20 -6.10 1.90 -10.21
N LEU A 21 -5.53 3.02 -9.76
CA LEU A 21 -4.13 3.09 -9.36
C LEU A 21 -3.85 2.19 -8.14
N MET A 22 -4.72 2.20 -7.12
CA MET A 22 -4.59 1.34 -5.93
C MET A 22 -4.66 -0.15 -6.29
N ALA A 23 -5.57 -0.53 -7.19
CA ALA A 23 -5.67 -1.90 -7.69
C ALA A 23 -4.41 -2.32 -8.46
N ALA A 24 -3.92 -1.47 -9.37
CA ALA A 24 -2.69 -1.72 -10.11
C ALA A 24 -1.47 -1.85 -9.19
N SER A 25 -1.36 -0.97 -8.18
CA SER A 25 -0.32 -1.04 -7.15
C SER A 25 -0.37 -2.38 -6.39
N ASN A 26 -1.55 -2.86 -6.00
CA ASN A 26 -1.67 -4.16 -5.34
C ASN A 26 -1.28 -5.33 -6.27
N LEU A 27 -1.62 -5.25 -7.56
CA LEU A 27 -1.24 -6.27 -8.54
C LEU A 27 0.28 -6.33 -8.74
N VAL A 28 0.94 -5.17 -8.80
CA VAL A 28 2.40 -5.07 -8.88
C VAL A 28 3.05 -5.64 -7.61
N LEU A 29 2.54 -5.27 -6.43
CA LEU A 29 3.03 -5.82 -5.15
C LEU A 29 2.94 -7.35 -5.15
N PHE A 30 1.79 -7.89 -5.53
CA PHE A 30 1.57 -9.33 -5.63
C PHE A 30 2.55 -9.98 -6.61
N GLY A 31 2.72 -9.41 -7.81
CA GLY A 31 3.65 -9.94 -8.82
C GLY A 31 5.10 -10.01 -8.32
N ILE A 32 5.58 -8.97 -7.62
CA ILE A 32 6.92 -8.96 -7.04
C ILE A 32 7.06 -10.03 -5.96
N LEU A 33 6.09 -10.14 -5.06
CA LEU A 33 6.13 -11.13 -3.97
C LEU A 33 6.00 -12.55 -4.48
N LEU A 34 5.16 -12.79 -5.48
CA LEU A 34 5.03 -14.07 -6.15
C LEU A 34 6.35 -14.47 -6.81
N ALA A 35 7.02 -13.55 -7.51
CA ALA A 35 8.32 -13.81 -8.10
C ALA A 35 9.39 -14.15 -7.05
N LEU A 36 9.40 -13.45 -5.91
CA LEU A 36 10.28 -13.77 -4.78
C LEU A 36 9.97 -15.14 -4.18
N PHE A 37 8.69 -15.46 -4.01
CA PHE A 37 8.23 -16.74 -3.47
C PHE A 37 8.60 -17.92 -4.38
N ILE A 38 8.36 -17.80 -5.69
CA ILE A 38 8.69 -18.82 -6.69
C ILE A 38 10.20 -19.05 -6.75
N ARG A 39 11.02 -17.99 -6.60
CA ARG A 39 12.48 -18.09 -6.55
C ARG A 39 13.03 -18.76 -5.29
N ARG A 40 12.16 -19.23 -4.37
CA ARG A 40 12.56 -19.95 -3.14
C ARG A 40 13.60 -19.17 -2.34
N VAL A 41 13.41 -17.85 -2.26
CA VAL A 41 14.31 -16.97 -1.51
C VAL A 41 14.40 -17.39 -0.04
N ARG A 42 15.42 -16.87 0.63
CA ARG A 42 15.67 -17.08 2.07
C ARG A 42 14.37 -16.94 2.88
N PRO A 43 14.10 -17.83 3.85
CA PRO A 43 12.93 -17.71 4.71
C PRO A 43 12.87 -16.33 5.37
N GLY A 44 11.66 -15.78 5.54
CA GLY A 44 11.45 -14.43 6.07
C GLY A 44 11.68 -13.29 5.08
N LEU A 45 12.40 -13.50 3.97
CA LEU A 45 12.67 -12.43 3.00
C LEU A 45 11.42 -11.98 2.24
N VAL A 46 10.48 -12.89 1.95
CA VAL A 46 9.20 -12.56 1.31
C VAL A 46 8.37 -11.64 2.21
N PHE A 47 8.26 -11.98 3.50
CA PHE A 47 7.53 -11.16 4.47
C PHE A 47 8.20 -9.80 4.68
N ALA A 48 9.53 -9.78 4.84
CA ALA A 48 10.26 -8.51 4.97
C ALA A 48 10.13 -7.63 3.71
N SER A 49 10.16 -8.24 2.52
CA SER A 49 9.94 -7.54 1.25
C SER A 49 8.51 -7.01 1.15
N TYR A 50 7.51 -7.76 1.63
CA TYR A 50 6.13 -7.28 1.72
C TYR A 50 6.05 -6.03 2.59
N LEU A 51 6.65 -6.02 3.79
CA LEU A 51 6.62 -4.84 4.67
C LEU A 51 7.22 -3.60 4.00
N VAL A 52 8.37 -3.76 3.33
CA VAL A 52 9.04 -2.65 2.64
C VAL A 52 8.22 -2.15 1.46
N LEU A 53 7.86 -3.05 0.54
CA LEU A 53 7.15 -2.68 -0.69
C LEU A 53 5.75 -2.13 -0.39
N TYR A 54 5.02 -2.76 0.54
CA TYR A 54 3.72 -2.29 0.97
C TYR A 54 3.79 -0.89 1.56
N SER A 55 4.78 -0.61 2.43
CA SER A 55 4.94 0.72 3.02
C SER A 55 5.19 1.80 1.97
N VAL A 56 6.07 1.54 1.00
CA VAL A 56 6.35 2.48 -0.09
C VAL A 56 5.09 2.71 -0.93
N MET A 57 4.42 1.65 -1.36
CA MET A 57 3.23 1.76 -2.21
C MET A 57 2.05 2.39 -1.49
N ARG A 58 1.86 2.09 -0.20
CA ARG A 58 0.80 2.67 0.63
C ARG A 58 1.02 4.17 0.81
N PHE A 59 2.27 4.59 1.03
CA PHE A 59 2.64 6.00 1.13
C PHE A 59 2.35 6.75 -0.17
N LEU A 60 2.77 6.20 -1.33
CA LEU A 60 2.53 6.80 -2.63
C LEU A 60 1.04 6.85 -3.00
N ASN A 61 0.30 5.75 -2.80
CA ASN A 61 -1.14 5.71 -3.06
C ASN A 61 -1.89 6.74 -2.23
N GLU A 62 -1.46 6.96 -0.99
CA GLU A 62 -2.10 7.95 -0.12
C GLU A 62 -2.00 9.37 -0.71
N MET A 63 -0.84 9.74 -1.28
CA MET A 63 -0.66 11.04 -1.93
C MET A 63 -1.66 11.27 -3.08
N THR A 64 -2.09 10.19 -3.75
CA THR A 64 -3.04 10.25 -4.87
C THR A 64 -4.51 10.22 -4.46
N ARG A 65 -4.80 9.99 -3.16
CA ARG A 65 -6.18 9.85 -2.69
C ARG A 65 -6.93 11.18 -2.68
N GLY A 66 -6.23 12.28 -2.34
CA GLY A 66 -6.73 13.66 -2.51
C GLY A 66 -8.01 14.02 -1.74
N ASP A 67 -8.60 13.06 -1.01
CA ASP A 67 -9.89 13.11 -0.34
C ASP A 67 -9.74 13.15 1.18
N TYR A 68 -8.76 13.94 1.68
CA TYR A 68 -8.39 13.99 3.10
C TYR A 68 -9.46 14.59 4.03
N VAL A 69 -10.70 14.79 3.59
CA VAL A 69 -11.77 15.40 4.39
C VAL A 69 -12.68 14.28 4.89
N THR A 70 -12.77 14.12 6.21
CA THR A 70 -13.74 13.19 6.82
C THR A 70 -15.16 13.64 6.44
N PRO A 71 -15.99 12.77 5.82
CA PRO A 71 -17.38 13.10 5.55
C PRO A 71 -18.13 13.36 6.86
N GLY A 72 -18.53 14.61 7.09
CA GLY A 72 -19.36 15.02 8.23
C GLY A 72 -18.69 15.92 9.27
N THR A 73 -17.36 16.06 9.28
CA THR A 73 -16.65 16.94 10.24
C THR A 73 -15.89 18.08 9.57
N GLY A 74 -15.60 18.02 8.27
CA GLY A 74 -14.87 19.08 7.56
C GLY A 74 -13.39 19.21 7.94
N GLU A 75 -12.96 18.48 8.97
CA GLU A 75 -11.57 18.41 9.42
C GLU A 75 -10.78 17.42 8.57
N PRO A 76 -9.47 17.66 8.36
CA PRO A 76 -8.61 16.70 7.71
C PRO A 76 -8.53 15.39 8.51
N ASP A 77 -8.58 14.23 7.85
CA ASP A 77 -8.38 12.90 8.45
C ASP A 77 -6.87 12.65 8.74
N LEU A 78 -6.25 13.65 9.36
CA LEU A 78 -4.81 13.79 9.57
C LEU A 78 -4.52 13.79 11.07
N PHE A 79 -3.72 12.83 11.52
CA PHE A 79 -3.10 12.89 12.83
C PHE A 79 -1.73 13.57 12.68
N ALA A 80 -1.53 14.70 13.38
CA ALA A 80 -0.30 15.49 13.32
C ALA A 80 0.11 15.94 11.88
N GLY A 81 -0.85 16.19 10.99
CA GLY A 81 -0.59 16.66 9.62
C GLY A 81 -0.26 15.55 8.61
N PHE A 82 -0.27 14.27 9.02
CA PHE A 82 -0.11 13.11 8.17
C PHE A 82 -1.33 12.20 8.26
N THR A 83 -1.59 11.41 7.22
CA THR A 83 -2.63 10.40 7.33
C THR A 83 -2.18 9.25 8.22
N ILE A 84 -3.15 8.54 8.80
CA ILE A 84 -2.89 7.34 9.61
C ILE A 84 -2.04 6.33 8.82
N ALA A 85 -2.31 6.18 7.52
CA ALA A 85 -1.55 5.27 6.67
C ALA A 85 -0.07 5.69 6.52
N GLN A 86 0.21 6.98 6.38
CA GLN A 86 1.59 7.49 6.30
C GLN A 86 2.35 7.27 7.62
N LEU A 87 1.68 7.48 8.76
CA LEU A 87 2.25 7.22 10.09
C LEU A 87 2.62 5.74 10.27
N VAL A 88 1.74 4.83 9.86
CA VAL A 88 2.02 3.39 9.88
C VAL A 88 3.22 3.05 8.99
N CYS A 89 3.36 3.71 7.83
CA CYS A 89 4.50 3.51 6.93
C CYS A 89 5.84 3.93 7.57
N PHE A 90 5.86 4.98 8.40
CA PHE A 90 7.08 5.39 9.11
C PHE A 90 7.60 4.33 10.08
N VAL A 91 6.73 3.45 10.59
CA VAL A 91 7.12 2.32 11.44
C VAL A 91 7.42 1.08 10.59
N LEU A 92 6.54 0.74 9.66
CA LEU A 92 6.67 -0.49 8.87
C LEU A 92 7.88 -0.49 7.94
N LEU A 93 8.24 0.65 7.35
CA LEU A 93 9.37 0.75 6.43
C LEU A 93 10.72 0.42 7.12
N PRO A 94 11.11 1.06 8.23
CA PRO A 94 12.35 0.71 8.91
C PRO A 94 12.32 -0.69 9.51
N THR A 95 11.18 -1.15 10.06
CA THR A 95 11.04 -2.53 10.55
C THR A 95 11.23 -3.55 9.42
N GLY A 96 10.63 -3.30 8.26
CA GLY A 96 10.79 -4.12 7.07
C GLY A 96 12.24 -4.19 6.59
N ILE A 97 12.93 -3.05 6.51
CA ILE A 97 14.35 -2.98 6.11
C ILE A 97 15.23 -3.75 7.09
N PHE A 98 14.99 -3.58 8.40
CA PHE A 98 15.71 -4.30 9.44
C PHE A 98 15.53 -5.82 9.31
N LEU A 99 14.29 -6.29 9.20
CA LEU A 99 13.97 -7.72 9.04
C LEU A 99 14.54 -8.26 7.73
N TRP A 100 14.54 -7.46 6.65
CA TRP A 100 15.08 -7.87 5.37
C TRP A 100 16.59 -8.10 5.45
N ARG A 101 17.32 -7.15 6.06
CA ARG A 101 18.77 -7.29 6.29
C ARG A 101 19.09 -8.47 7.20
N TYR A 102 18.32 -8.66 8.27
CA TYR A 102 18.48 -9.77 9.19
C TYR A 102 18.27 -11.12 8.49
N ALA A 103 17.15 -11.28 7.78
CA ALA A 103 16.83 -12.50 7.04
C ALA A 103 17.85 -12.78 5.93
N TYR A 104 18.37 -11.73 5.27
CA TYR A 104 19.40 -11.90 4.24
C TYR A 104 20.73 -12.42 4.80
N LYS A 105 21.13 -11.94 5.99
CA LYS A 105 22.38 -12.31 6.65
C LYS A 105 22.34 -13.70 7.29
N HIS A 106 21.21 -14.04 7.93
CA HIS A 106 21.13 -15.23 8.78
C HIS A 106 20.51 -16.46 8.13
N ASN A 107 19.73 -16.30 7.05
CA ASN A 107 19.04 -17.43 6.46
C ASN A 107 19.70 -17.89 5.15
N SER A 108 19.84 -19.20 5.00
CA SER A 108 20.26 -19.80 3.73
C SER A 108 19.09 -19.82 2.73
N PRO A 109 19.35 -19.72 1.42
CA PRO A 109 18.33 -19.94 0.41
C PRO A 109 17.68 -21.31 0.61
N VAL A 110 16.37 -21.41 0.38
CA VAL A 110 15.67 -22.69 0.49
C VAL A 110 16.19 -23.58 -0.63
N ALA A 111 16.81 -24.71 -0.26
CA ALA A 111 17.36 -25.64 -1.23
C ALA A 111 16.25 -26.07 -2.20
N SER A 112 16.51 -25.89 -3.51
CA SER A 112 15.60 -26.38 -4.56
C SER A 112 15.70 -27.89 -4.58
N GLY A 113 14.85 -28.57 -3.81
CA GLY A 113 14.68 -30.01 -3.92
C GLY A 113 14.24 -30.32 -5.34
N LYS A 114 15.14 -30.92 -6.12
CA LYS A 114 14.79 -31.54 -7.40
C LYS A 114 13.68 -32.55 -7.12
N LYS A 115 12.48 -32.28 -7.62
CA LYS A 115 11.47 -33.31 -7.87
C LYS A 115 11.71 -33.87 -9.25
#